data_AF-A0A5D8Q923-F1
#
_entry.id   AF-A0A5D8Q923-F1
#
_cell.length_a   1.000
_cell.length_b   1.000
_cell.length_c   1.000
_cell.angle_alpha   90.00
_cell.angle_beta   90.00
_cell.angle_gamma   90.00
#
_symmetry.space_group_name_H-M   'P 1'
#
loop_
_entity.id
_entity.type
_entity.pdbx_description
1 polymer ?
#
loop_
_entity_poly.entity_id
_entity_poly.type
_entity_poly.pdbx_seq_one_letter_code
_entity_poly.pdbx_strand_id
1 'polypeptide(L)'
;MDISVKLSKEFNIKLSQVLETIKLIDAGNTIPFIARYRKEATGGMSDEILRELFDRLMYLRSLESRKEEVIRLIAEQGKLTEELRREISEAEILQRVEDLYRPFKPKRRTRATIAEEKGLKPLAEMILNQETISETIEELARPYVNPELGVNSVKDALDGARDIIAEIISDNAEYRERIRNLYFKKGIIESKAVAPDERSAYEMYYDFREPVDKIANHRILAINRGEREKKLKVGILSPDEEIIVYLKKQVILDERAATARLLEDAIEDAYKRLIAPSIEREVRNVLTERAQKEAVKVFAKNTNV
;
A
#
# COMPACT_ATOMS: atom_id res chain seq x y z
N MET A 1 16.48 12.34 7.58
CA MET A 1 17.74 11.56 7.48
C MET A 1 18.68 12.23 6.49
N ASP A 2 20.01 12.23 6.65
CA ASP A 2 20.89 12.83 5.64
C ASP A 2 20.90 11.99 4.35
N ILE A 3 20.24 12.51 3.31
CA ILE A 3 20.10 11.89 1.99
C ILE A 3 21.48 11.59 1.38
N SER A 4 22.46 12.48 1.56
CA SER A 4 23.80 12.34 0.97
C SER A 4 24.54 11.15 1.57
N VAL A 5 24.41 10.95 2.90
CA VAL A 5 24.97 9.80 3.60
C VAL A 5 24.29 8.51 3.15
N LYS A 6 22.96 8.52 2.94
CA LYS A 6 22.24 7.34 2.43
C LYS A 6 22.75 6.95 1.04
N LEU A 7 22.80 7.91 0.11
CA LEU A 7 23.29 7.69 -1.25
C LEU A 7 24.74 7.21 -1.28
N SER A 8 25.62 7.79 -0.46
CA SER A 8 27.02 7.35 -0.34
C SER A 8 27.12 5.86 0.02
N LYS A 9 26.29 5.41 0.98
CA LYS A 9 26.26 4.00 1.39
C LYS A 9 25.64 3.08 0.32
N GLU A 10 24.49 3.47 -0.24
CA GLU A 10 23.76 2.67 -1.23
C GLU A 10 24.57 2.42 -2.51
N PHE A 11 25.30 3.44 -2.98
CA PHE A 11 26.10 3.35 -4.20
C PHE A 11 27.55 2.94 -3.95
N ASN A 12 27.97 2.83 -2.67
CA ASN A 12 29.36 2.59 -2.28
C ASN A 12 30.35 3.62 -2.89
N ILE A 13 29.99 4.90 -2.79
CA ILE A 13 30.75 6.05 -3.34
C ILE A 13 31.08 7.02 -2.21
N LYS A 14 32.20 7.75 -2.30
CA LYS A 14 32.60 8.71 -1.26
C LYS A 14 31.55 9.81 -1.09
N LEU A 15 31.27 10.19 0.15
CA LEU A 15 30.32 11.26 0.49
C LEU A 15 30.62 12.57 -0.23
N SER A 16 31.90 12.94 -0.38
CA SER A 16 32.30 14.14 -1.11
C SER A 16 31.87 14.12 -2.58
N GLN A 17 31.95 12.96 -3.24
CA GLN A 17 31.53 12.83 -4.64
C GLN A 17 30.00 12.93 -4.77
N VAL A 18 29.26 12.38 -3.80
CA VAL A 18 27.79 12.51 -3.74
C VAL A 18 27.39 13.97 -3.56
N LEU A 19 28.02 14.69 -2.63
CA LEU A 19 27.74 16.11 -2.36
C LEU A 19 27.99 16.98 -3.59
N GLU A 20 29.13 16.81 -4.28
CA GLU A 20 29.41 17.55 -5.52
C GLU A 20 28.43 17.19 -6.63
N THR A 21 28.03 15.92 -6.74
CA THR A 21 27.03 15.49 -7.72
C THR A 21 25.66 16.12 -7.44
N ILE A 22 25.21 16.13 -6.18
CA ILE A 22 23.96 16.79 -5.75
C ILE A 22 24.02 18.28 -6.09
N LYS A 23 25.12 18.96 -5.77
CA LYS A 23 25.31 20.38 -6.06
C LYS A 23 25.19 20.69 -7.55
N LEU A 24 25.76 19.84 -8.41
CA LEU A 24 25.65 19.99 -9.86
C LEU A 24 24.21 19.77 -10.35
N ILE A 25 23.50 18.77 -9.81
CA ILE A 25 22.09 18.51 -10.12
C ILE A 25 21.22 19.71 -9.71
N ASP A 26 21.43 20.25 -8.51
CA ASP A 26 20.68 21.38 -7.97
C ASP A 26 20.93 22.69 -8.72
N ALA A 27 22.12 22.82 -9.33
CA ALA A 27 22.44 23.90 -10.24
C ALA A 27 21.77 23.73 -11.64
N GLY A 28 20.91 22.73 -11.83
CA GLY A 28 20.15 22.49 -13.06
C GLY A 28 20.95 21.81 -14.17
N ASN A 29 22.12 21.23 -13.87
CA ASN A 29 22.91 20.52 -14.88
C ASN A 29 22.26 19.18 -15.22
N THR A 30 22.22 18.83 -16.51
CA THR A 30 21.72 17.53 -16.95
C THR A 30 22.73 16.42 -16.68
N ILE A 31 22.24 15.18 -16.50
CA ILE A 31 23.13 14.03 -16.27
C ILE A 31 24.16 13.84 -17.40
N PRO A 32 23.80 13.93 -18.71
CA PRO A 32 24.80 13.87 -19.78
C PRO A 32 25.85 14.98 -19.70
N PHE A 33 25.47 16.20 -19.28
CA PHE A 33 26.40 17.30 -19.10
C PHE A 33 27.39 17.00 -17.96
N ILE A 34 26.90 16.53 -16.82
CA ILE A 34 27.73 16.18 -15.65
C ILE A 34 28.71 15.06 -16.05
N ALA A 35 28.21 14.00 -16.68
CA ALA A 35 29.00 12.84 -17.11
C ALA A 35 30.09 13.23 -18.12
N ARG A 36 29.87 14.24 -18.96
CA ARG A 36 30.81 14.67 -20.00
C ARG A 36 31.80 15.74 -19.53
N TYR A 37 31.34 16.73 -18.78
CA TYR A 37 32.09 17.98 -18.51
C TYR A 37 32.43 18.21 -17.03
N ARG A 38 31.96 17.34 -16.12
CA ARG A 38 32.21 17.46 -14.67
C ARG A 38 32.75 16.16 -14.06
N LYS A 39 33.44 15.34 -14.86
CA LYS A 39 34.01 14.05 -14.44
C LYS A 39 34.89 14.15 -13.21
N GLU A 40 35.75 15.16 -13.13
CA GLU A 40 36.66 15.30 -11.98
C GLU A 40 35.89 15.59 -10.68
N ALA A 41 34.85 16.43 -10.74
CA ALA A 41 34.03 16.78 -9.59
C ALA A 41 33.24 15.59 -9.04
N THR A 42 32.83 14.65 -9.89
CA THR A 42 32.13 13.42 -9.49
C THR A 42 33.09 12.25 -9.23
N GLY A 43 34.39 12.42 -9.47
CA GLY A 43 35.40 11.36 -9.41
C GLY A 43 35.19 10.25 -10.45
N GLY A 44 34.71 10.63 -11.64
CA GLY A 44 34.66 9.77 -12.82
C GLY A 44 33.46 8.83 -12.90
N MET A 45 32.35 9.12 -12.21
CA MET A 45 31.13 8.30 -12.29
C MET A 45 30.66 8.15 -13.75
N SER A 46 30.19 6.94 -14.10
CA SER A 46 29.58 6.69 -15.40
C SER A 46 28.20 7.38 -15.51
N ASP A 47 27.73 7.59 -16.75
CA ASP A 47 26.38 8.13 -17.00
C ASP A 47 25.29 7.27 -16.35
N GLU A 48 25.47 5.95 -16.35
CA GLU A 48 24.57 4.98 -15.71
C GLU A 48 24.47 5.21 -14.19
N ILE A 49 25.61 5.31 -13.50
CA ILE A 49 25.63 5.55 -12.05
C ILE A 49 25.02 6.92 -11.72
N LEU A 50 25.32 7.95 -12.52
CA LEU A 50 24.77 9.29 -12.30
C LEU A 50 23.25 9.32 -12.48
N ARG A 51 22.68 8.58 -13.44
CA ARG A 51 21.23 8.46 -13.61
C ARG A 51 20.58 7.72 -12.43
N GLU A 52 21.15 6.58 -12.03
CA GLU A 52 20.61 5.83 -10.89
C GLU A 52 20.68 6.65 -9.60
N LEU A 53 21.77 7.40 -9.38
CA LEU A 53 21.90 8.32 -8.25
C LEU A 53 20.88 9.45 -8.32
N PHE A 54 20.67 10.05 -9.50
CA PHE A 54 19.66 11.09 -9.70
C PHE A 54 18.24 10.58 -9.38
N ASP A 55 17.83 9.45 -9.95
CA ASP A 55 16.52 8.86 -9.70
C ASP A 55 16.33 8.57 -8.21
N ARG A 56 17.38 8.05 -7.55
CA ARG A 56 17.34 7.76 -6.12
C ARG A 56 17.29 9.03 -5.26
N LEU A 57 18.07 10.06 -5.62
CA LEU A 57 18.03 11.37 -4.97
C LEU A 57 16.63 11.99 -5.04
N MET A 58 16.03 11.99 -6.22
CA MET A 58 14.68 12.52 -6.42
C MET A 58 13.63 11.74 -5.62
N TYR A 59 13.72 10.41 -5.59
CA TYR A 59 12.86 9.58 -4.75
C TYR A 59 13.02 9.93 -3.26
N LEU A 60 14.25 10.03 -2.75
CA LEU A 60 14.50 10.32 -1.33
C LEU A 60 14.02 11.72 -0.94
N ARG A 61 14.17 12.72 -1.83
CA ARG A 61 13.59 14.06 -1.63
C ARG A 61 12.07 14.03 -1.59
N SER A 62 11.44 13.29 -2.51
CA SER A 62 9.99 13.12 -2.51
C SER A 62 9.49 12.42 -1.23
N LEU A 63 10.22 11.43 -0.73
CA LEU A 63 9.92 10.76 0.53
C LEU A 63 9.99 11.72 1.71
N GLU A 64 11.09 12.46 1.88
CA GLU A 64 11.22 13.40 3.02
C GLU A 64 10.16 14.51 2.94
N SER A 65 9.91 15.07 1.74
CA SER A 65 8.84 16.06 1.54
C SER A 65 7.47 15.50 1.91
N ARG A 66 7.18 14.25 1.54
CA ARG A 66 5.91 13.61 1.89
C ARG A 66 5.78 13.34 3.39
N LYS A 67 6.86 12.95 4.07
CA LYS A 67 6.87 12.79 5.53
C LYS A 67 6.50 14.09 6.23
N GLU A 68 7.14 15.19 5.84
CA GLU A 68 6.87 16.52 6.41
C GLU A 68 5.42 16.93 6.18
N GLU A 69 4.91 16.72 4.96
CA GLU A 69 3.53 17.00 4.61
C GLU A 69 2.54 16.19 5.47
N VAL A 70 2.75 14.87 5.58
CA VAL A 70 1.89 13.98 6.38
C VAL A 70 1.92 14.36 7.85
N ILE A 71 3.10 14.62 8.42
CA ILE A 71 3.24 15.07 9.81
C ILE A 71 2.43 16.35 10.04
N ARG A 72 2.54 17.33 9.12
CA ARG A 72 1.77 18.58 9.18
C ARG A 72 0.27 18.32 9.13
N LEU A 73 -0.20 17.52 8.17
CA LEU A 73 -1.62 17.22 7.98
C LEU A 73 -2.25 16.49 9.19
N ILE A 74 -1.50 15.62 9.87
CA ILE A 74 -1.97 14.95 11.09
C ILE A 74 -1.94 15.90 12.29
N ALA A 75 -0.92 16.77 12.38
CA ALA A 75 -0.83 17.79 13.43
C ALA A 75 -1.98 18.80 13.36
N GLU A 76 -2.37 19.23 12.16
CA GLU A 76 -3.52 20.12 11.92
C GLU A 76 -4.85 19.52 12.44
N GLN A 77 -4.96 18.19 12.52
CA GLN A 77 -6.12 17.48 13.09
C GLN A 77 -6.03 17.29 14.61
N GLY A 78 -4.92 17.69 15.26
CA GLY A 78 -4.68 17.46 16.68
C GLY A 78 -4.51 15.98 17.05
N LYS A 79 -4.13 15.13 16.08
CA LYS A 79 -3.99 13.67 16.26
C LYS A 79 -2.54 13.17 16.22
N LEU A 80 -1.57 14.06 16.03
CA LEU A 80 -0.16 13.67 15.95
C LEU A 80 0.38 13.38 17.36
N THR A 81 0.73 12.12 17.61
CA THR A 81 1.49 11.72 18.79
C THR A 81 2.99 11.72 18.51
N GLU A 82 3.83 11.76 19.55
CA GLU A 82 5.29 11.67 19.37
C GLU A 82 5.71 10.31 18.81
N GLU A 83 5.01 9.23 19.17
CA GLU A 83 5.24 7.90 18.61
C GLU A 83 4.95 7.88 17.11
N LEU A 84 3.79 8.40 16.68
CA LEU A 84 3.41 8.46 15.27
C LEU A 84 4.35 9.36 14.46
N ARG A 85 4.75 10.50 15.03
CA ARG A 85 5.75 11.39 14.42
C ARG A 85 7.07 10.67 14.21
N ARG A 86 7.52 9.89 15.19
CA ARG A 86 8.75 9.08 15.08
C ARG A 86 8.61 8.04 13.98
N GLU A 87 7.52 7.27 13.97
CA GLU A 87 7.28 6.25 12.95
C GLU A 87 7.27 6.80 11.52
N ILE A 88 6.62 7.96 11.30
CA ILE A 88 6.61 8.61 9.97
C ILE A 88 8.01 9.09 9.60
N SER A 89 8.75 9.66 10.55
CA SER A 89 10.11 10.17 10.32
C SER A 89 11.09 9.04 9.97
N GLU A 90 10.95 7.88 10.62
CA GLU A 90 11.79 6.70 10.43
C GLU A 90 11.42 5.87 9.18
N ALA A 91 10.23 6.07 8.61
CA ALA A 91 9.77 5.33 7.44
C ALA A 91 10.77 5.40 6.26
N GLU A 92 11.22 4.26 5.75
CA GLU A 92 12.23 4.22 4.68
C GLU A 92 11.66 4.25 3.26
N ILE A 93 10.35 4.01 3.13
CA ILE A 93 9.64 3.93 1.86
C ILE A 93 8.34 4.72 1.89
N LEU A 94 7.97 5.26 0.73
CA LEU A 94 6.76 6.09 0.57
C LEU A 94 5.49 5.33 0.99
N GLN A 95 5.42 4.03 0.66
CA GLN A 95 4.26 3.20 0.99
C GLN A 95 4.00 3.14 2.51
N ARG A 96 5.05 3.08 3.33
CA ARG A 96 4.89 3.06 4.79
C ARG A 96 4.35 4.39 5.32
N VAL A 97 4.79 5.50 4.73
CA VAL A 97 4.25 6.84 5.04
C VAL A 97 2.77 6.93 4.67
N GLU A 98 2.38 6.41 3.50
CA GLU A 98 0.97 6.37 3.08
C GLU A 98 0.10 5.46 3.95
N ASP A 99 0.63 4.30 4.36
CA ASP A 99 -0.07 3.38 5.27
C ASP A 99 -0.31 4.05 6.64
N LEU A 100 0.69 4.74 7.19
CA LEU A 100 0.57 5.49 8.46
C LEU A 100 -0.38 6.69 8.35
N TYR A 101 -0.43 7.35 7.20
CA TYR A 101 -1.31 8.50 6.97
C TYR A 101 -2.78 8.11 6.74
N ARG A 102 -3.03 6.86 6.33
CA ARG A 102 -4.34 6.38 5.86
C ARG A 102 -5.51 6.67 6.81
N PRO A 103 -5.40 6.46 8.15
CA PRO A 103 -6.47 6.75 9.10
C PRO A 103 -6.86 8.24 9.15
N PHE A 104 -5.95 9.14 8.79
CA PHE A 104 -6.10 10.60 8.89
C PHE A 104 -6.42 11.25 7.54
N LYS A 105 -6.43 10.46 6.47
CA LYS A 105 -6.69 10.97 5.12
C LYS A 105 -8.17 11.35 5.00
N PRO A 106 -8.51 12.54 4.48
CA PRO A 106 -9.90 12.90 4.22
C PRO A 106 -10.59 11.85 3.35
N LYS A 107 -11.67 11.26 3.85
CA LYS A 107 -12.38 10.17 3.16
C LYS A 107 -13.56 10.73 2.38
N ARG A 108 -13.79 10.17 1.19
CA ARG A 108 -15.07 10.35 0.48
C ARG A 108 -16.17 9.70 1.33
N ARG A 109 -17.43 10.06 1.09
CA ARG A 109 -18.58 9.48 1.80
C ARG A 109 -18.61 7.94 1.68
N THR A 110 -18.05 7.23 2.66
CA THR A 110 -17.98 5.77 2.74
C THR A 110 -19.12 5.24 3.60
N ARG A 111 -19.27 3.91 3.65
CA ARG A 111 -20.23 3.29 4.58
C ARG A 111 -19.90 3.62 6.04
N ALA A 112 -18.61 3.63 6.40
CA ALA A 112 -18.14 4.01 7.72
C ALA A 112 -18.45 5.48 8.02
N THR A 113 -18.13 6.42 7.12
CA THR A 113 -18.42 7.84 7.38
C THR A 113 -19.93 8.09 7.48
N ILE A 114 -20.76 7.39 6.68
CA ILE A 114 -22.22 7.47 6.81
C ILE A 114 -22.66 6.92 8.17
N ALA A 115 -22.10 5.81 8.65
CA ALA A 115 -22.41 5.28 9.97
C ALA A 115 -21.93 6.21 11.11
N GLU A 116 -20.78 6.87 10.97
CA GLU A 116 -20.31 7.90 11.91
C GLU A 116 -21.26 9.11 11.92
N GLU A 117 -21.71 9.60 10.76
CA GLU A 117 -22.74 10.66 10.63
C GLU A 117 -24.05 10.31 11.35
N LYS A 118 -24.37 9.01 11.44
CA LYS A 118 -25.53 8.49 12.17
C LYS A 118 -25.29 8.28 13.66
N GLY A 119 -24.13 8.65 14.19
CA GLY A 119 -23.79 8.55 15.61
C GLY A 119 -23.39 7.13 16.06
N LEU A 120 -23.02 6.23 15.15
CA LEU A 120 -22.69 4.83 15.49
C LEU A 120 -21.22 4.60 15.88
N LYS A 121 -20.40 5.66 15.87
CA LYS A 121 -18.98 5.57 16.26
C LYS A 121 -18.75 5.05 17.68
N PRO A 122 -19.45 5.54 18.72
CA PRO A 122 -19.21 5.03 20.07
C PRO A 122 -19.58 3.54 20.20
N LEU A 123 -20.61 3.06 19.50
CA LEU A 123 -20.94 1.63 19.44
C LEU A 123 -19.81 0.82 18.81
N ALA A 124 -19.25 1.29 17.69
CA ALA A 124 -18.12 0.64 17.03
C ALA A 124 -16.88 0.57 17.93
N GLU A 125 -16.57 1.65 18.64
CA GLU A 125 -15.45 1.71 19.59
C GLU A 125 -15.64 0.73 20.76
N MET A 126 -16.83 0.67 21.36
CA MET A 126 -17.15 -0.30 22.44
C MET A 126 -16.99 -1.75 21.97
N ILE A 127 -17.49 -2.07 20.76
CA ILE A 127 -17.38 -3.41 20.18
C ILE A 127 -15.93 -3.76 19.90
N LEU A 128 -15.16 -2.85 19.32
CA LEU A 128 -13.75 -3.04 18.98
C LEU A 128 -12.86 -3.19 20.20
N ASN A 129 -13.12 -2.40 21.25
CA ASN A 129 -12.44 -2.53 22.55
C ASN A 129 -12.91 -3.77 23.34
N GLN A 130 -13.96 -4.45 22.86
CA GLN A 130 -14.59 -5.59 23.51
C GLN A 130 -15.03 -5.29 24.95
N GLU A 131 -15.51 -4.07 25.18
CA GLU A 131 -16.00 -3.63 26.48
C GLU A 131 -17.27 -4.42 26.83
N THR A 132 -17.14 -5.36 27.77
CA THR A 132 -18.25 -6.25 28.16
C THR A 132 -19.08 -5.58 29.25
N ILE A 133 -19.97 -4.67 28.85
CA ILE A 133 -20.91 -3.99 29.76
C ILE A 133 -22.30 -4.67 29.77
N SER A 134 -22.61 -5.47 28.75
CA SER A 134 -23.94 -6.09 28.54
C SER A 134 -23.83 -7.60 28.30
N GLU A 135 -24.91 -8.34 28.56
CA GLU A 135 -24.95 -9.80 28.36
C GLU A 135 -25.01 -10.17 26.86
N THR A 136 -25.56 -9.28 26.02
CA THR A 136 -25.71 -9.50 24.57
C THR A 136 -25.28 -8.30 23.72
N ILE A 137 -24.92 -8.55 22.45
CA ILE A 137 -24.52 -7.49 21.51
C ILE A 137 -25.71 -6.62 21.08
N GLU A 138 -26.92 -7.20 21.07
CA GLU A 138 -28.15 -6.47 20.76
C GLU A 138 -28.48 -5.44 21.85
N GLU A 139 -28.27 -5.77 23.12
CA GLU A 139 -28.45 -4.82 24.23
C GLU A 139 -27.48 -3.64 24.14
N LEU A 140 -26.23 -3.91 23.75
CA LEU A 140 -25.23 -2.88 23.53
C LEU A 140 -25.65 -1.91 22.41
N ALA A 141 -26.30 -2.42 21.36
CA ALA A 141 -26.71 -1.63 20.19
C ALA A 141 -28.08 -0.95 20.32
N ARG A 142 -28.96 -1.39 21.22
CA ARG A 142 -30.30 -0.80 21.44
C ARG A 142 -30.28 0.73 21.65
N PRO A 143 -29.38 1.31 22.46
CA PRO A 143 -29.32 2.77 22.66
C PRO A 143 -29.01 3.57 21.38
N TYR A 144 -28.48 2.92 20.34
CA TYR A 144 -28.07 3.56 19.09
C TYR A 144 -29.15 3.49 18.00
N VAL A 145 -30.32 2.92 18.29
CA VAL A 145 -31.46 2.94 17.37
C VAL A 145 -32.07 4.33 17.36
N ASN A 146 -31.92 5.04 16.25
CA ASN A 146 -32.42 6.38 16.06
C ASN A 146 -33.00 6.55 14.64
N PRO A 147 -34.33 6.44 14.46
CA PRO A 147 -34.98 6.62 13.17
C PRO A 147 -34.76 8.02 12.55
N GLU A 148 -34.57 9.07 13.35
CA GLU A 148 -34.29 10.43 12.84
C GLU A 148 -32.94 10.51 12.15
N LEU A 149 -31.96 9.71 12.61
CA LEU A 149 -30.67 9.53 11.97
C LEU A 149 -30.68 8.39 10.94
N GLY A 150 -31.84 7.81 10.63
CA GLY A 150 -31.97 6.71 9.67
C GLY A 150 -31.35 5.39 10.15
N VAL A 151 -31.35 5.15 11.46
CA VAL A 151 -31.04 3.85 12.10
C VAL A 151 -32.36 3.28 12.64
N ASN A 152 -33.02 2.43 11.86
CA ASN A 152 -34.40 2.01 12.15
C ASN A 152 -34.48 0.76 13.01
N SER A 153 -33.37 0.05 13.20
CA SER A 153 -33.33 -1.21 13.91
C SER A 153 -31.99 -1.43 14.61
N VAL A 154 -31.97 -2.36 15.58
CA VAL A 154 -30.72 -2.83 16.21
C VAL A 154 -29.76 -3.38 15.16
N LYS A 155 -30.28 -4.08 14.15
CA LYS A 155 -29.48 -4.59 13.04
C LYS A 155 -28.83 -3.46 12.26
N ASP A 156 -29.54 -2.37 11.97
CA ASP A 156 -29.00 -1.20 11.27
C ASP A 156 -27.83 -0.58 12.06
N ALA A 157 -27.95 -0.52 13.39
CA ALA A 157 -26.90 -0.03 14.27
C ALA A 157 -25.66 -0.93 14.24
N LEU A 158 -25.85 -2.25 14.34
CA LEU A 158 -24.78 -3.24 14.28
C LEU A 158 -24.09 -3.29 12.91
N ASP A 159 -24.85 -3.22 11.82
CA ASP A 159 -24.32 -3.18 10.45
C ASP A 159 -23.47 -1.91 10.24
N GLY A 160 -23.95 -0.76 10.72
CA GLY A 160 -23.19 0.49 10.65
C GLY A 160 -21.93 0.48 11.53
N ALA A 161 -22.00 -0.07 12.74
CA ALA A 161 -20.82 -0.27 13.59
C ALA A 161 -19.80 -1.20 12.91
N ARG A 162 -20.26 -2.28 12.28
CA ARG A 162 -19.40 -3.19 11.48
C ARG A 162 -18.71 -2.45 10.34
N ASP A 163 -19.41 -1.58 9.61
CA ASP A 163 -18.82 -0.79 8.53
C ASP A 163 -17.69 0.12 9.03
N ILE A 164 -17.85 0.74 10.22
CA ILE A 164 -16.81 1.55 10.87
C ILE A 164 -15.60 0.68 11.26
N ILE A 165 -15.85 -0.43 11.95
CA ILE A 165 -14.79 -1.36 12.38
C ILE A 165 -14.02 -1.90 11.17
N ALA A 166 -14.71 -2.27 10.09
CA ALA A 166 -14.08 -2.77 8.89
C ALA A 166 -13.12 -1.75 8.28
N GLU A 167 -13.49 -0.47 8.30
CA GLU A 167 -12.62 0.61 7.80
C GLU A 167 -11.41 0.83 8.71
N ILE A 168 -11.59 0.83 10.04
CA ILE A 168 -10.51 0.91 11.03
C ILE A 168 -9.48 -0.21 10.82
N ILE A 169 -9.95 -1.46 10.69
CA ILE A 169 -9.08 -2.61 10.43
C ILE A 169 -8.34 -2.43 9.09
N SER A 170 -9.03 -1.94 8.05
CA SER A 170 -8.44 -1.79 6.71
C SER A 170 -7.33 -0.73 6.62
N ASP A 171 -7.38 0.26 7.51
CA ASP A 171 -6.45 1.40 7.56
C ASP A 171 -5.28 1.18 8.53
N ASN A 172 -5.25 0.07 9.27
CA ASN A 172 -4.15 -0.25 10.15
C ASN A 172 -2.85 -0.56 9.36
N ALA A 173 -1.82 0.26 9.55
CA ALA A 173 -0.56 0.16 8.80
C ALA A 173 0.16 -1.19 8.96
N GLU A 174 0.17 -1.77 10.17
CA GLU A 174 0.81 -3.07 10.45
C GLU A 174 0.11 -4.21 9.70
N TYR A 175 -1.22 -4.20 9.71
CA TYR A 175 -2.00 -5.22 9.02
C TYR A 175 -1.74 -5.15 7.51
N ARG A 176 -1.74 -3.93 6.94
CA ARG A 176 -1.45 -3.73 5.51
C ARG A 176 -0.06 -4.23 5.14
N GLU A 177 0.95 -3.88 5.92
CA GLU A 177 2.32 -4.31 5.69
C GLU A 177 2.45 -5.84 5.75
N ARG A 178 1.86 -6.47 6.78
CA ARG A 178 1.88 -7.93 6.92
C ARG A 178 1.17 -8.63 5.75
N ILE A 179 0.01 -8.14 5.35
CA ILE A 179 -0.78 -8.71 4.25
C ILE A 179 -0.06 -8.54 2.91
N ARG A 180 0.52 -7.36 2.65
CA ARG A 180 1.36 -7.12 1.47
C ARG A 180 2.52 -8.11 1.37
N ASN A 181 3.20 -8.35 2.49
CA ASN A 181 4.27 -9.33 2.57
C ASN A 181 3.79 -10.77 2.28
N LEU A 182 2.57 -11.13 2.71
CA LEU A 182 1.97 -12.43 2.38
C LEU A 182 1.63 -12.52 0.89
N TYR A 183 1.10 -11.46 0.26
CA TYR A 183 0.88 -11.43 -1.19
C TYR A 183 2.19 -11.62 -1.96
N PHE A 184 3.27 -10.95 -1.57
CA PHE A 184 4.55 -11.13 -2.24
C PHE A 184 5.11 -12.54 -2.08
N LYS A 185 5.04 -13.11 -0.88
CA LYS A 185 5.67 -14.41 -0.56
C LYS A 185 4.86 -15.63 -1.02
N LYS A 186 3.53 -15.52 -1.00
CA LYS A 186 2.62 -16.67 -1.19
C LYS A 186 1.58 -16.45 -2.28
N GLY A 187 1.44 -15.21 -2.77
CA GLY A 187 0.51 -14.92 -3.85
C GLY A 187 0.90 -15.61 -5.15
N ILE A 188 -0.10 -15.99 -5.93
CA ILE A 188 0.06 -16.54 -7.28
C ILE A 188 -0.58 -15.55 -8.24
N ILE A 189 0.21 -14.99 -9.14
CA ILE A 189 -0.37 -14.19 -10.22
C ILE A 189 -1.03 -15.15 -11.20
N GLU A 190 -2.29 -14.89 -11.52
CA GLU A 190 -3.05 -15.67 -12.49
C GLU A 190 -3.53 -14.80 -13.66
N SER A 191 -3.62 -15.40 -14.84
CA SER A 191 -4.29 -14.79 -15.99
C SER A 191 -5.24 -15.78 -16.65
N LYS A 192 -6.39 -15.26 -17.08
CA LYS A 192 -7.45 -16.01 -17.76
C LYS A 192 -7.88 -15.32 -19.05
N ALA A 193 -8.17 -16.08 -20.10
CA ALA A 193 -8.72 -15.53 -21.34
C ALA A 193 -10.10 -14.88 -21.10
N VAL A 194 -10.34 -13.72 -21.74
CA VAL A 194 -11.67 -13.11 -21.78
C VAL A 194 -12.59 -13.87 -22.75
N ALA A 195 -12.04 -14.27 -23.91
CA ALA A 195 -12.71 -15.09 -24.92
C ALA A 195 -11.77 -16.27 -25.27
N PRO A 196 -11.94 -17.44 -24.62
CA PRO A 196 -11.00 -18.57 -24.77
C PRO A 196 -10.97 -19.17 -26.18
N ASP A 197 -12.07 -19.02 -26.93
CA ASP A 197 -12.21 -19.58 -28.28
C ASP A 197 -11.60 -18.67 -29.37
N GLU A 198 -11.23 -17.43 -29.04
CA GLU A 198 -10.54 -16.52 -29.95
C GLU A 198 -9.03 -16.71 -29.83
N ARG A 199 -8.35 -16.97 -30.93
CA ARG A 199 -6.88 -16.99 -30.96
C ARG A 199 -6.31 -15.57 -30.81
N SER A 200 -5.25 -15.45 -30.02
CA SER A 200 -4.53 -14.18 -29.84
C SER A 200 -3.06 -14.43 -29.58
N ALA A 201 -2.24 -13.37 -29.58
CA ALA A 201 -0.82 -13.45 -29.22
C ALA A 201 -0.58 -13.89 -27.75
N TYR A 202 -1.64 -14.07 -26.96
CA TYR A 202 -1.58 -14.37 -25.53
C TYR A 202 -2.04 -15.79 -25.17
N GLU A 203 -2.16 -16.70 -26.14
CA GLU A 203 -2.63 -18.08 -25.90
C GLU A 203 -1.91 -18.78 -24.75
N MET A 204 -0.58 -18.60 -24.62
CA MET A 204 0.20 -19.17 -23.52
C MET A 204 -0.16 -18.63 -22.12
N TYR A 205 -0.99 -17.58 -22.06
CA TYR A 205 -1.45 -16.91 -20.85
C TYR A 205 -2.96 -17.08 -20.59
N TYR A 206 -3.65 -17.94 -21.35
CA TYR A 206 -5.10 -18.15 -21.23
C TYR A 206 -5.52 -18.88 -19.96
N ASP A 207 -4.64 -19.71 -19.42
CA ASP A 207 -4.74 -20.29 -18.07
C ASP A 207 -3.32 -20.38 -17.51
N PHE A 208 -2.83 -19.24 -17.03
CA PHE A 208 -1.45 -19.11 -16.57
C PHE A 208 -1.41 -18.75 -15.11
N ARG A 209 -0.48 -19.37 -14.39
CA ARG A 209 -0.25 -19.18 -12.97
C ARG A 209 1.24 -19.23 -12.67
N GLU A 210 1.72 -18.26 -11.90
CA GLU A 210 3.11 -18.25 -11.42
C GLU A 210 3.18 -17.60 -10.03
N PRO A 211 4.12 -18.01 -9.15
CA PRO A 211 4.33 -17.32 -7.89
C PRO A 211 4.75 -15.85 -8.11
N VAL A 212 4.19 -14.95 -7.30
CA VAL A 212 4.44 -13.49 -7.36
C VAL A 212 5.93 -13.15 -7.17
N ASP A 213 6.63 -13.87 -6.30
CA ASP A 213 8.05 -13.68 -6.02
C ASP A 213 8.97 -14.15 -7.15
N LYS A 214 8.50 -15.08 -8.00
CA LYS A 214 9.31 -15.74 -9.05
C LYS A 214 9.02 -15.28 -10.47
N ILE A 215 7.86 -14.68 -10.72
CA ILE A 215 7.45 -14.33 -12.09
C ILE A 215 8.46 -13.44 -12.80
N ALA A 216 8.82 -13.83 -14.03
CA ALA A 216 9.77 -13.11 -14.87
C ALA A 216 9.19 -11.78 -15.42
N ASN A 217 10.04 -10.76 -15.55
CA ASN A 217 9.65 -9.41 -15.98
C ASN A 217 8.96 -9.37 -17.35
N HIS A 218 9.45 -10.13 -18.34
CA HIS A 218 8.83 -10.17 -19.67
C HIS A 218 7.41 -10.75 -19.64
N ARG A 219 7.12 -11.69 -18.72
CA ARG A 219 5.77 -12.27 -18.55
C ARG A 219 4.82 -11.25 -17.93
N ILE A 220 5.28 -10.47 -16.95
CA ILE A 220 4.51 -9.34 -16.40
C ILE A 220 4.11 -8.36 -17.50
N LEU A 221 5.04 -7.99 -18.37
CA LEU A 221 4.74 -7.09 -19.49
C LEU A 221 3.74 -7.71 -20.47
N ALA A 222 3.86 -9.00 -20.77
CA ALA A 222 2.96 -9.71 -21.67
C ALA A 222 1.53 -9.78 -21.12
N ILE A 223 1.35 -10.21 -19.86
CA ILE A 223 0.02 -10.34 -19.25
C ILE A 223 -0.64 -8.97 -19.06
N ASN A 224 0.12 -7.94 -18.64
CA ASN A 224 -0.41 -6.58 -18.51
C ASN A 224 -0.84 -6.01 -19.88
N ARG A 225 -0.10 -6.32 -20.95
CA ARG A 225 -0.48 -5.94 -22.31
C ARG A 225 -1.77 -6.64 -22.75
N GLY A 226 -1.88 -7.95 -22.53
CA GLY A 226 -3.08 -8.72 -22.83
C GLY A 226 -4.30 -8.24 -22.05
N GLU A 227 -4.13 -7.83 -20.79
CA GLU A 227 -5.20 -7.21 -20.00
C GLU A 227 -5.64 -5.86 -20.57
N ARG A 228 -4.69 -4.99 -20.91
CA ARG A 228 -4.98 -3.68 -21.52
C ARG A 228 -5.70 -3.80 -22.87
N GLU A 229 -5.35 -4.82 -23.65
CA GLU A 229 -6.01 -5.17 -24.92
C GLU A 229 -7.32 -5.96 -24.72
N LYS A 230 -7.77 -6.16 -23.47
CA LYS A 230 -9.00 -6.86 -23.08
C LYS A 230 -9.06 -8.32 -23.57
N LYS A 231 -7.89 -8.94 -23.77
CA LYS A 231 -7.76 -10.37 -24.11
C LYS A 231 -7.57 -11.25 -22.89
N LEU A 232 -7.00 -10.70 -21.82
CA LEU A 232 -6.80 -11.39 -20.54
C LEU A 232 -7.52 -10.65 -19.40
N LYS A 233 -7.89 -11.40 -18.35
CA LYS A 233 -8.11 -10.89 -17.00
C LYS A 233 -6.93 -11.34 -16.16
N VAL A 234 -6.29 -10.43 -15.44
CA VAL A 234 -5.14 -10.75 -14.60
C VAL A 234 -5.49 -10.42 -13.15
N GLY A 235 -5.09 -11.29 -12.24
CA GLY A 235 -5.28 -11.07 -10.80
C GLY A 235 -4.24 -11.78 -9.97
N ILE A 236 -4.36 -11.66 -8.65
CA ILE A 236 -3.53 -12.40 -7.69
C ILE A 236 -4.42 -13.28 -6.83
N LEU A 237 -4.15 -14.58 -6.86
CA LEU A 237 -4.67 -15.51 -5.85
C LEU A 237 -3.85 -15.34 -4.58
N SER A 238 -4.50 -14.84 -3.53
CA SER A 238 -3.89 -14.58 -2.22
C SER A 238 -4.17 -15.70 -1.20
N PRO A 239 -3.33 -15.84 -0.16
CA PRO A 239 -3.56 -16.79 0.92
C PRO A 239 -4.62 -16.25 1.90
N ASP A 240 -5.86 -16.11 1.43
CA ASP A 240 -6.96 -15.44 2.14
C ASP A 240 -7.21 -16.02 3.53
N GLU A 241 -7.24 -17.35 3.65
CA GLU A 241 -7.48 -18.04 4.93
C GLU A 241 -6.42 -17.67 5.98
N GLU A 242 -5.14 -17.67 5.60
CA GLU A 242 -4.04 -17.31 6.50
C GLU A 242 -4.11 -15.84 6.91
N ILE A 243 -4.51 -14.96 6.00
CA ILE A 243 -4.68 -13.53 6.26
C ILE A 243 -5.83 -13.29 7.24
N ILE A 244 -6.98 -13.95 7.03
CA ILE A 244 -8.13 -13.85 7.93
C ILE A 244 -7.78 -14.39 9.32
N VAL A 245 -7.09 -15.54 9.41
CA VAL A 245 -6.62 -16.11 10.69
C VAL A 245 -5.69 -15.14 11.40
N TYR A 246 -4.75 -14.52 10.68
CA TYR A 246 -3.87 -13.49 11.23
C TYR A 246 -4.68 -12.31 11.78
N LEU A 247 -5.61 -11.75 11.01
CA LEU A 247 -6.42 -10.61 11.44
C LEU A 247 -7.29 -10.94 12.67
N LYS A 248 -7.94 -12.10 12.68
CA LYS A 248 -8.69 -12.59 13.85
C LYS A 248 -7.83 -12.61 15.11
N LYS A 249 -6.61 -13.16 15.00
CA LYS A 249 -5.66 -13.18 16.12
C LYS A 249 -5.21 -11.78 16.60
N GLN A 250 -5.23 -10.78 15.72
CA GLN A 250 -4.83 -9.41 16.09
C GLN A 250 -5.98 -8.58 16.66
N VAL A 251 -7.21 -8.83 16.22
CA VAL A 251 -8.37 -7.99 16.54
C VAL A 251 -9.23 -8.59 17.64
N ILE A 252 -9.39 -9.92 17.68
CA ILE A 252 -10.25 -10.60 18.66
C ILE A 252 -9.41 -11.01 19.87
N LEU A 253 -9.66 -10.38 21.01
CA LEU A 253 -9.00 -10.64 22.29
C LEU A 253 -9.64 -11.81 23.06
N ASP A 254 -10.95 -12.03 22.86
CA ASP A 254 -11.72 -13.08 23.51
C ASP A 254 -12.78 -13.63 22.54
N GLU A 255 -12.58 -14.86 22.09
CA GLU A 255 -13.48 -15.55 21.16
C GLU A 255 -14.85 -15.88 21.78
N ARG A 256 -14.98 -15.79 23.11
CA ARG A 256 -16.24 -16.04 23.84
C ARG A 256 -17.05 -14.77 24.07
N ALA A 257 -16.49 -13.60 23.79
CA ALA A 257 -17.19 -12.33 23.97
C ALA A 257 -18.39 -12.23 23.01
N ALA A 258 -19.46 -11.57 23.45
CA ALA A 258 -20.64 -11.34 22.62
C ALA A 258 -20.33 -10.57 21.32
N THR A 259 -19.23 -9.82 21.30
CA THR A 259 -18.74 -9.04 20.15
C THR A 259 -17.98 -9.88 19.12
N ALA A 260 -17.50 -11.09 19.48
CA ALA A 260 -16.57 -11.88 18.67
C ALA A 260 -17.12 -12.16 17.26
N ARG A 261 -18.38 -12.59 17.16
CA ARG A 261 -18.98 -12.92 15.85
C ARG A 261 -19.08 -11.71 14.92
N LEU A 262 -19.43 -10.54 15.45
CA LEU A 262 -19.51 -9.32 14.66
C LEU A 262 -18.12 -8.81 14.25
N LEU A 263 -17.11 -8.99 15.11
CA LEU A 263 -15.71 -8.71 14.76
C LEU A 263 -15.22 -9.63 13.66
N GLU A 264 -15.57 -10.93 13.67
CA GLU A 264 -15.24 -11.84 12.57
C GLU A 264 -15.83 -11.36 11.24
N ASP A 265 -17.11 -10.99 11.24
CA ASP A 265 -17.78 -10.48 10.05
C ASP A 265 -17.16 -9.14 9.59
N ALA A 266 -16.76 -8.27 10.52
CA ALA A 266 -16.05 -7.03 10.22
C ALA A 266 -14.67 -7.28 9.60
N ILE A 267 -13.92 -8.26 10.10
CA ILE A 267 -12.60 -8.66 9.58
C ILE A 267 -12.72 -9.20 8.17
N GLU A 268 -13.71 -10.07 7.91
CA GLU A 268 -13.94 -10.59 6.57
C GLU A 268 -14.30 -9.48 5.58
N ASP A 269 -15.18 -8.57 5.96
CA ASP A 269 -15.55 -7.43 5.13
C ASP A 269 -14.37 -6.47 4.91
N ALA A 270 -13.62 -6.13 5.97
CA ALA A 270 -12.41 -5.31 5.88
C ALA A 270 -11.43 -5.90 4.87
N TYR A 271 -11.16 -7.21 4.98
CA TYR A 271 -10.22 -7.87 4.09
C TYR A 271 -10.73 -7.90 2.65
N LYS A 272 -11.90 -8.50 2.40
CA LYS A 272 -12.42 -8.76 1.05
C LYS A 272 -12.75 -7.47 0.30
N ARG A 273 -13.37 -6.49 0.97
CA ARG A 273 -13.87 -5.27 0.32
C ARG A 273 -12.81 -4.18 0.23
N LEU A 274 -11.94 -4.05 1.24
CA LEU A 274 -11.07 -2.88 1.38
C LEU A 274 -9.58 -3.20 1.25
N ILE A 275 -9.09 -4.25 1.92
CA ILE A 275 -7.65 -4.56 1.94
C ILE A 275 -7.23 -5.27 0.65
N ALA A 276 -7.83 -6.42 0.32
CA ALA A 276 -7.41 -7.27 -0.79
C ALA A 276 -7.34 -6.51 -2.13
N PRO A 277 -8.37 -5.76 -2.58
CA PRO A 277 -8.30 -5.03 -3.84
C PRO A 277 -7.28 -3.90 -3.86
N SER A 278 -6.93 -3.35 -2.68
CA SER A 278 -5.89 -2.32 -2.57
C SER A 278 -4.50 -2.95 -2.63
N ILE A 279 -4.25 -3.99 -1.84
CA ILE A 279 -2.95 -4.68 -1.77
C ILE A 279 -2.64 -5.36 -3.10
N GLU A 280 -3.61 -5.97 -3.76
CA GLU A 280 -3.41 -6.56 -5.08
C GLU A 280 -2.91 -5.52 -6.09
N ARG A 281 -3.54 -4.34 -6.14
CA ARG A 281 -3.09 -3.24 -7.02
C ARG A 281 -1.68 -2.77 -6.68
N GLU A 282 -1.38 -2.63 -5.39
CA GLU A 282 -0.04 -2.24 -4.93
C GLU A 282 1.02 -3.26 -5.39
N VAL A 283 0.77 -4.56 -5.18
CA VAL A 283 1.68 -5.63 -5.59
C VAL A 283 1.85 -5.68 -7.10
N ARG A 284 0.76 -5.57 -7.87
CA ARG A 284 0.82 -5.52 -9.34
C ARG A 284 1.57 -4.29 -9.85
N ASN A 285 1.44 -3.13 -9.21
CA ASN A 285 2.20 -1.94 -9.55
C ASN A 285 3.71 -2.17 -9.32
N VAL A 286 4.09 -2.74 -8.18
CA VAL A 286 5.50 -3.06 -7.90
C VAL A 286 6.09 -4.03 -8.94
N LEU A 287 5.35 -5.07 -9.31
CA LEU A 287 5.77 -6.01 -10.37
C LEU A 287 5.93 -5.29 -11.72
N THR A 288 5.02 -4.37 -12.02
CA THR A 288 5.03 -3.60 -13.27
C THR A 288 6.21 -2.64 -13.34
N GLU A 289 6.46 -1.88 -12.28
CA GLU A 289 7.61 -0.96 -12.17
C GLU A 289 8.93 -1.73 -12.29
N ARG A 290 9.06 -2.87 -11.59
CA ARG A 290 10.21 -3.76 -11.70
C ARG A 290 10.44 -4.21 -13.14
N ALA A 291 9.38 -4.65 -13.81
CA ALA A 291 9.46 -5.15 -15.18
C ALA A 291 9.80 -4.06 -16.21
N GLN A 292 9.23 -2.87 -16.05
CA GLN A 292 9.52 -1.72 -16.91
C GLN A 292 10.95 -1.23 -16.72
N LYS A 293 11.43 -1.13 -15.48
CA LYS A 293 12.81 -0.72 -15.18
C LYS A 293 13.82 -1.65 -15.84
N GLU A 294 13.59 -2.96 -15.76
CA GLU A 294 14.47 -3.95 -16.41
C GLU A 294 14.40 -3.84 -17.94
N ALA A 295 13.21 -3.69 -18.51
CA ALA A 295 13.06 -3.53 -19.96
C ALA A 295 13.83 -2.31 -20.47
N VAL A 296 13.72 -1.16 -19.79
CA VAL A 296 14.47 0.06 -20.14
C VAL A 296 15.98 -0.19 -20.10
N LYS A 297 16.49 -0.91 -19.09
CA LYS A 297 17.92 -1.27 -19.00
C LYS A 297 18.37 -2.11 -20.20
N VAL A 298 17.59 -3.11 -20.58
CA VAL A 298 17.90 -3.97 -21.75
C VAL A 298 17.85 -3.17 -23.05
N PHE A 299 16.83 -2.32 -23.24
CA PHE A 299 16.72 -1.48 -24.43
C PHE A 299 17.88 -0.48 -24.54
N ALA A 300 18.22 0.21 -23.45
CA ALA A 300 19.32 1.17 -23.42
C ALA A 300 20.66 0.51 -23.77
N LYS A 301 20.91 -0.71 -23.28
CA LYS A 301 22.10 -1.48 -23.62
C LYS A 301 22.15 -1.82 -25.11
N ASN A 302 21.03 -2.18 -25.72
CA ASN A 302 20.95 -2.54 -27.14
C ASN A 302 21.06 -1.34 -28.09
N THR A 303 20.68 -0.13 -27.65
CA THR A 303 20.81 1.11 -28.45
C THR A 303 22.17 1.81 -28.32
N ASN A 304 23.01 1.37 -27.37
CA ASN A 304 24.38 1.85 -27.19
C ASN A 304 25.42 0.97 -27.91
N VAL A 305 24.95 0.08 -28.80
CA VAL A 305 25.75 -0.72 -29.77
C VAL A 305 25.60 -0.07 -31.14
#